data_AF-A0A534VCG0-F1
#
_entry.id   AF-A0A534VCG0-F1
#
_cell.length_a   1.000
_cell.length_b   1.000
_cell.length_c   1.000
_cell.angle_alpha   90.00
_cell.angle_beta   90.00
_cell.angle_gamma   90.00
#
_symmetry.space_group_name_H-M   'P 1'
#
loop_
_entity.id
_entity.type
_entity.pdbx_description
1 polymer ?
#
loop_
_entity_poly.entity_id
_entity_poly.type
_entity_poly.pdbx_seq_one_letter_code
_entity_poly.pdbx_strand_id
1 'polypeptide(L)'
;MANKWDERKKAKEDEYFVKQERELLAKLKVKQEAEAKEAAKKASYMICPKCGASLKERSFQKILIDQCTGCGGIWLDAGEMEQVAEKEGGSWLSKFWQKNG
;
A
#
# COMPACT_ATOMS: atom_id res chain seq x y z
N MET A 1 20.00 29.14 -47.98
CA MET A 1 20.28 29.57 -46.58
C MET A 1 18.94 29.63 -45.88
N ALA A 2 18.79 29.01 -44.70
CA ALA A 2 17.56 29.14 -43.94
C ALA A 2 17.37 30.61 -43.55
N ASN A 3 16.14 31.13 -43.65
CA ASN A 3 15.90 32.51 -43.26
C ASN A 3 15.85 32.57 -41.71
N LYS A 4 16.28 33.69 -41.12
CA LYS A 4 16.34 33.91 -39.67
C LYS A 4 14.98 33.72 -38.97
N TRP A 5 13.88 33.89 -39.69
CA TRP A 5 12.52 33.70 -39.17
C TRP A 5 12.14 32.21 -39.09
N ASP A 6 12.60 31.39 -40.05
CA ASP A 6 12.41 29.94 -40.09
C ASP A 6 13.15 29.27 -38.93
N GLU A 7 14.40 29.68 -38.67
CA GLU A 7 15.21 29.17 -37.56
C GLU A 7 14.59 29.50 -36.19
N ARG A 8 14.09 30.73 -36.01
CA ARG A 8 13.38 31.14 -34.80
C ARG A 8 12.07 30.40 -34.60
N LYS A 9 11.35 30.13 -35.69
CA LYS A 9 10.09 29.38 -35.64
C LYS A 9 10.37 27.94 -35.21
N LYS A 10 11.36 27.30 -35.82
CA LYS A 10 11.82 25.95 -35.46
C LYS A 10 12.26 25.87 -34.00
N ALA A 11 13.06 26.82 -33.51
CA ALA A 11 13.48 26.85 -32.11
C ALA A 11 12.30 26.92 -31.13
N LYS A 12 11.26 27.72 -31.45
CA LYS A 12 10.03 27.80 -30.63
C LYS A 12 9.21 26.50 -30.67
N GLU A 13 9.16 25.84 -31.83
CA GLU A 13 8.52 24.54 -31.98
C GLU A 13 9.25 23.48 -31.14
N ASP A 14 10.58 23.44 -31.20
CA ASP A 14 11.42 22.52 -30.43
C ASP A 14 11.22 22.72 -28.91
N GLU A 15 11.25 23.97 -28.42
CA GLU A 15 10.96 24.29 -27.01
C GLU A 15 9.55 23.84 -26.59
N TYR A 16 8.56 24.03 -27.45
CA TYR A 16 7.19 23.59 -27.22
C TYR A 16 7.10 22.06 -27.09
N PHE A 17 7.73 21.32 -28.01
CA PHE A 17 7.72 19.86 -27.97
C PHE A 17 8.43 19.29 -26.73
N VAL A 18 9.59 19.85 -26.34
CA VAL A 18 10.29 19.45 -25.12
C VAL A 18 9.44 19.66 -23.88
N LYS A 19 8.71 20.79 -23.81
CA LYS A 19 7.79 21.05 -22.70
C LYS A 19 6.65 20.03 -22.67
N GLN A 20 6.03 19.76 -23.81
CA GLN A 20 4.95 18.77 -23.92
C GLN A 20 5.42 17.36 -23.55
N GLU A 21 6.60 16.95 -24.02
CA GLU A 21 7.18 15.66 -23.68
C GLU A 21 7.45 15.54 -22.18
N ARG A 22 8.04 16.56 -21.55
CA ARG A 22 8.26 16.59 -20.10
C ARG A 22 6.97 16.44 -19.32
N GLU A 23 5.91 17.14 -19.73
CA GLU A 23 4.59 17.05 -19.09
C GLU A 23 3.97 15.66 -19.27
N LEU A 24 4.06 15.07 -20.45
CA LEU A 24 3.59 13.71 -20.72
C LEU A 24 4.36 12.68 -19.90
N LEU A 25 5.70 12.76 -19.88
CA LEU A 25 6.54 11.88 -19.08
C LEU A 25 6.24 12.00 -17.58
N ALA A 26 6.02 13.22 -17.08
CA ALA A 26 5.61 13.43 -15.69
C ALA A 26 4.26 12.77 -15.38
N LYS A 27 3.25 12.95 -16.25
CA LYS A 27 1.94 12.30 -16.12
C LYS A 27 2.05 10.77 -16.16
N LEU A 28 2.86 10.23 -17.06
CA LEU A 28 3.09 8.79 -17.18
C LEU A 28 3.73 8.22 -15.91
N LYS A 29 4.75 8.89 -15.34
CA LYS A 29 5.38 8.46 -14.09
C LYS A 29 4.40 8.43 -12.92
N VAL A 30 3.58 9.48 -12.74
CA VAL A 30 2.56 9.51 -11.68
C VAL A 30 1.56 8.36 -11.83
N LYS A 31 1.10 8.07 -13.06
CA LYS A 31 0.21 6.95 -13.33
C LYS A 31 0.87 5.61 -12.99
N GLN A 32 2.10 5.39 -13.47
CA GLN A 32 2.84 4.16 -13.20
C GLN A 32 3.09 3.94 -11.70
N GLU A 33 3.43 4.99 -10.96
CA GLU A 33 3.63 4.89 -9.51
C GLU A 33 2.32 4.55 -8.77
N ALA A 34 1.20 5.14 -9.16
CA ALA A 34 -0.11 4.83 -8.58
C ALA A 34 -0.52 3.38 -8.86
N GLU A 35 -0.36 2.93 -10.11
CA GLU A 35 -0.63 1.55 -10.53
C GLU A 35 0.27 0.55 -9.80
N ALA A 36 1.57 0.86 -9.64
CA ALA A 36 2.52 0.02 -8.92
C ALA A 36 2.18 -0.09 -7.43
N LYS A 37 1.78 1.02 -6.77
CA LYS A 37 1.33 1.00 -5.38
C LYS A 37 0.07 0.15 -5.19
N GLU A 38 -0.90 0.29 -6.09
CA GLU A 38 -2.12 -0.52 -6.08
C GLU A 38 -1.81 -2.01 -6.31
N ALA A 39 -0.92 -2.33 -7.26
CA ALA A 39 -0.50 -3.70 -7.51
C ALA A 39 0.22 -4.30 -6.29
N ALA A 40 1.11 -3.55 -5.64
CA ALA A 40 1.80 -4.00 -4.43
C ALA A 40 0.83 -4.25 -3.28
N LYS A 41 -0.13 -3.35 -3.04
CA LYS A 41 -1.17 -3.51 -2.01
C LYS A 41 -2.00 -4.78 -2.23
N LYS A 42 -2.40 -5.05 -3.48
CA LYS A 42 -3.15 -6.25 -3.85
C LYS A 42 -2.31 -7.52 -3.69
N ALA A 43 -1.03 -7.49 -4.08
CA ALA A 43 -0.14 -8.64 -3.95
C ALA A 43 0.12 -9.03 -2.48
N SER A 44 0.12 -8.06 -1.57
CA SER A 44 0.26 -8.33 -0.12
C SER A 44 -1.05 -8.60 0.62
N TYR A 45 -2.21 -8.43 -0.02
CA TYR A 45 -3.51 -8.60 0.63
C TYR A 45 -3.75 -10.07 1.02
N MET A 46 -4.11 -10.32 2.29
CA MET A 46 -4.31 -11.65 2.86
C MET A 46 -3.08 -12.57 2.77
N ILE A 47 -1.88 -11.99 2.75
CA ILE A 47 -0.61 -12.71 2.78
C ILE A 47 0.12 -12.41 4.08
N CYS A 48 0.58 -13.46 4.76
CA CYS A 48 1.35 -13.33 5.97
C CYS A 48 2.75 -12.74 5.66
N PRO A 49 3.12 -11.55 6.15
CA PRO A 49 4.43 -10.96 5.90
C PRO A 49 5.58 -11.70 6.62
N LYS A 50 5.28 -12.61 7.57
CA LYS A 50 6.32 -13.43 8.23
C LYS A 50 6.79 -14.60 7.36
N CYS A 51 5.88 -15.24 6.62
CA CYS A 51 6.20 -16.50 5.91
C CYS A 51 5.62 -16.61 4.50
N GLY A 52 4.86 -15.62 4.01
CA GLY A 52 4.27 -15.59 2.68
C GLY A 52 3.04 -16.49 2.48
N ALA A 53 2.63 -17.27 3.49
CA ALA A 53 1.42 -18.10 3.40
C ALA A 53 0.13 -17.25 3.48
N SER A 54 -0.98 -17.78 2.97
CA SER A 54 -2.27 -17.09 3.01
C SER A 54 -2.84 -17.00 4.43
N LEU A 55 -3.49 -15.87 4.70
CA LEU A 55 -4.33 -15.66 5.87
C LEU A 55 -5.73 -16.25 5.61
N LYS A 56 -6.36 -16.77 6.66
CA LYS A 56 -7.75 -17.23 6.63
C LYS A 56 -8.48 -16.65 7.83
N GLU A 57 -9.63 -16.07 7.55
CA GLU A 57 -10.56 -15.59 8.58
C GLU A 57 -11.06 -16.79 9.42
N ARG A 58 -11.06 -16.63 10.73
CA ARG A 58 -11.58 -17.59 11.70
C ARG A 58 -12.32 -16.87 12.81
N SER A 59 -13.39 -17.50 13.32
CA SER A 59 -14.08 -17.01 14.51
C SER A 59 -13.36 -17.47 15.77
N PHE A 60 -12.85 -16.53 16.55
CA PHE A 60 -12.30 -16.76 17.88
C PHE A 60 -13.09 -15.95 18.90
N GLN A 61 -13.77 -16.63 19.84
CA GLN A 61 -14.57 -15.97 20.89
C GLN A 61 -15.57 -14.91 20.36
N LYS A 62 -16.20 -15.19 19.20
CA LYS A 62 -17.12 -14.28 18.48
C LYS A 62 -16.46 -13.03 17.87
N ILE A 63 -15.15 -13.07 17.63
CA ILE A 63 -14.39 -12.06 16.89
C ILE A 63 -13.83 -12.76 15.65
N LEU A 64 -13.94 -12.11 14.48
CA LEU A 64 -13.31 -12.59 13.26
C LEU A 64 -11.84 -12.19 13.32
N ILE A 65 -10.94 -13.15 13.18
CA ILE A 65 -9.50 -12.94 13.21
C ILE A 65 -8.85 -13.57 11.99
N ASP A 66 -7.78 -12.97 11.48
CA ASP A 66 -7.05 -13.52 10.35
C ASP A 66 -5.87 -14.38 10.82
N GLN A 67 -5.98 -15.69 10.61
CA GLN A 67 -4.94 -16.64 11.00
C GLN A 67 -4.15 -17.13 9.78
N CYS A 68 -2.82 -17.04 9.87
CA CYS A 68 -1.91 -17.57 8.88
C CYS A 68 -1.93 -19.10 8.85
N THR A 69 -2.07 -19.65 7.64
CA THR A 69 -2.10 -21.11 7.40
C THR A 69 -0.74 -21.81 7.50
N GLY A 70 0.37 -21.05 7.40
CA GLY A 70 1.72 -21.60 7.45
C GLY A 70 2.34 -21.56 8.84
N CYS A 71 2.52 -20.35 9.40
CA CYS A 71 3.20 -20.18 10.69
C CYS A 71 2.25 -20.03 11.89
N GLY A 72 0.93 -20.06 11.68
CA GLY A 72 -0.08 -19.93 12.74
C GLY A 72 -0.22 -18.53 13.35
N GLY A 73 0.49 -17.53 12.82
CA GLY A 73 0.43 -16.14 13.30
C GLY A 73 -0.98 -15.54 13.13
N ILE A 74 -1.38 -14.70 14.07
CA ILE A 74 -2.68 -14.02 14.06
C ILE A 74 -2.46 -12.55 13.67
N TRP A 75 -3.30 -12.07 12.76
CA TRP A 75 -3.36 -10.72 12.25
C TRP A 75 -4.68 -10.12 12.70
N LEU A 76 -4.61 -8.96 13.35
CA LEU A 76 -5.75 -8.23 13.90
C LEU A 76 -5.71 -6.82 13.33
N ASP A 77 -6.88 -6.31 12.96
CA ASP A 77 -7.02 -4.94 12.51
C ASP A 77 -7.04 -3.97 13.69
N ALA A 78 -6.73 -2.69 13.42
CA ALA A 78 -6.81 -1.65 14.44
C ALA A 78 -8.25 -1.54 14.98
N GLY A 79 -8.46 -1.73 16.29
CA GLY A 79 -9.77 -1.78 16.93
C GLY A 79 -10.30 -3.19 17.25
N GLU A 80 -9.77 -4.23 16.61
CA GLU A 80 -10.11 -5.63 16.97
C GLU A 80 -9.32 -6.09 18.19
N MET A 81 -8.10 -5.56 18.35
CA MET A 81 -7.21 -5.85 19.46
C MET A 81 -7.82 -5.43 20.81
N GLU A 82 -8.46 -4.27 20.86
CA GLU A 82 -9.17 -3.76 22.05
C GLU A 82 -10.35 -4.68 22.42
N GLN A 83 -11.10 -5.17 21.42
CA GLN A 83 -12.23 -6.07 21.64
C GLN A 83 -11.80 -7.44 22.17
N VAL A 84 -10.67 -7.97 21.68
CA VAL A 84 -10.09 -9.21 22.20
C VAL A 84 -9.62 -9.02 23.65
N ALA A 85 -8.93 -7.91 23.93
CA ALA A 85 -8.38 -7.63 25.26
C ALA A 85 -9.46 -7.36 26.32
N GLU A 86 -10.58 -6.76 25.94
CA GLU A 86 -11.71 -6.46 26.84
C GLU A 86 -12.53 -7.72 27.17
N LYS A 87 -12.70 -8.64 26.21
CA LYS A 87 -13.43 -9.91 26.42
C LYS A 87 -12.63 -10.96 27.20
N GLU A 88 -11.30 -10.91 27.15
CA GLU A 88 -10.39 -11.73 27.96
C GLU A 88 -10.22 -11.18 29.38
N GLY A 89 -11.34 -10.80 30.04
CA GLY A 89 -11.38 -10.23 31.39
C GLY A 89 -10.67 -11.09 32.43
N GLY A 90 -9.36 -10.88 32.58
CA GLY A 90 -8.47 -11.61 33.50
C GLY A 90 -7.24 -12.29 32.88
N SER A 91 -7.10 -12.34 31.55
CA SER A 91 -6.02 -13.06 30.88
C SER A 91 -4.70 -12.28 30.82
N TRP A 92 -3.60 -13.01 30.60
CA TRP A 92 -2.24 -12.47 30.49
C TRP A 92 -2.12 -11.43 29.36
N LEU A 93 -2.91 -11.57 28.29
CA LEU A 93 -2.98 -10.63 27.16
C LEU A 93 -3.44 -9.23 27.58
N SER A 94 -4.48 -9.14 28.42
CA SER A 94 -5.00 -7.86 28.93
C SER A 94 -3.97 -7.17 29.85
N LYS A 95 -3.29 -7.94 30.70
CA LYS A 95 -2.23 -7.44 31.60
C LYS A 95 -0.97 -6.99 30.87
N PHE A 96 -0.60 -7.66 29.78
CA PHE A 96 0.56 -7.31 28.97
C PHE A 96 0.37 -5.95 28.28
N TRP A 97 -0.85 -5.64 27.85
CA TRP A 97 -1.15 -4.40 27.12
C TRP A 97 -1.42 -3.19 28.03
N GLN A 98 -2.10 -3.38 29.16
CA GLN A 98 -2.23 -2.31 30.18
C GLN A 98 -0.89 -1.81 30.74
N LYS A 99 0.18 -2.62 30.64
CA LYS A 99 1.49 -2.28 31.20
C LYS A 99 2.43 -1.56 30.23
N ASN A 100 2.12 -1.58 28.93
CA ASN A 100 2.96 -1.05 27.85
C ASN A 100 2.26 0.02 26.99
N GLY A 101 1.06 0.47 27.40
CA GLY A 101 0.34 1.60 26.81
C GLY A 101 0.64 2.92 27.51
#